data_AF-X0TZN6-F1
#
_entry.id   AF-X0TZN6-F1
#
_cell.length_a   1.000
_cell.length_b   1.000
_cell.length_c   1.000
_cell.angle_alpha   90.00
_cell.angle_beta   90.00
_cell.angle_gamma   90.00
#
_symmetry.space_group_name_H-M   'P 1'
#
loop_
_entity.id
_entity.type
_entity.pdbx_description
1 polymer ?
#
loop_
_entity_poly.entity_id
_entity_poly.type
_entity_poly.pdbx_seq_one_letter_code
_entity_poly.pdbx_strand_id
1 'polypeptide(L)' 'MQFILTCQNGKQIDMSGYILMQLEGEITREQVENKIKFYQQTNLK' A
#
# COMPACT_ATOMS: atom_id res chain seq x y z
N MET A 1 10.38 -3.50 10.03
CA MET A 1 10.49 -2.70 8.80
C MET A 1 9.18 -1.97 8.63
N GLN A 2 9.20 -0.64 8.44
CA GLN A 2 8.00 0.13 8.14
C GLN A 2 7.99 0.42 6.64
N PHE A 3 6.92 0.02 5.95
CA PHE A 3 6.68 0.36 4.56
C PHE A 3 5.66 1.47 4.51
N ILE A 4 6.12 2.70 4.33
CA ILE A 4 5.23 3.87 4.21
C ILE A 4 5.10 4.25 2.74
N LEU A 5 3.86 4.25 2.25
CA LEU A 5 3.50 4.82 0.96
C LEU A 5 3.20 6.31 1.15
N THR A 6 4.04 7.15 0.57
CA THR A 6 3.79 8.60 0.50
C THR A 6 3.00 8.91 -0.77
N CYS A 7 1.78 9.41 -0.61
CA CYS A 7 0.92 9.86 -1.70
C CYS A 7 1.26 11.29 -2.12
N GLN A 8 0.80 11.70 -3.31
CA GLN A 8 1.09 13.02 -3.88
C GLN A 8 0.54 14.19 -3.04
N ASN A 9 -0.56 13.98 -2.32
CA ASN A 9 -1.10 14.96 -1.38
C ASN A 9 -0.38 15.02 -0.03
N GLY A 10 0.77 14.34 0.12
CA GLY A 10 1.55 14.32 1.36
C GLY A 10 1.01 13.37 2.43
N LYS A 11 -0.11 12.67 2.20
CA LYS A 11 -0.54 11.60 3.11
C LYS A 11 0.44 10.43 3.07
N GLN A 12 0.69 9.90 4.26
CA GLN A 12 1.50 8.71 4.47
C GLN A 12 0.58 7.57 4.89
N ILE A 13 0.70 6.44 4.20
CA ILE A 13 -0.11 5.25 4.46
C ILE A 13 0.84 4.13 4.82
N ASP A 14 0.64 3.54 5.99
CA ASP A 14 1.39 2.37 6.41
C ASP A 14 0.91 1.13 5.63
N MET A 15 1.80 0.59 4.81
CA MET A 15 1.61 -0.60 4.01
C MET A 15 2.24 -1.85 4.63
N SER A 16 2.88 -1.73 5.80
CA SER A 16 3.58 -2.83 6.48
C SER A 16 2.67 -4.04 6.72
N GLY A 17 1.40 -3.79 7.08
CA GLY A 17 0.41 -4.86 7.26
C GLY A 17 0.15 -5.66 5.98
N TYR A 18 -0.01 -4.98 4.84
CA TYR A 18 -0.21 -5.65 3.56
C TYR A 18 1.02 -6.44 3.11
N ILE A 19 2.22 -5.93 3.38
CA ILE A 19 3.45 -6.67 3.09
C ILE A 19 3.55 -7.93 3.95
N LEU A 20 3.16 -7.85 5.24
CA LEU A 20 3.11 -9.04 6.11
C LEU A 20 2.12 -10.09 5.55
N MET A 21 0.90 -9.67 5.22
CA MET A 21 -0.12 -10.53 4.63
C MET A 21 0.36 -11.17 3.31
N GLN A 22 1.16 -10.46 2.51
CA GLN A 22 1.75 -11.00 1.29
C GLN A 22 2.79 -12.08 1.60
N LEU A 23 3.62 -11.86 2.62
CA LEU A 23 4.62 -12.83 3.07
C LEU A 23 3.98 -14.08 3.68
N GLU A 24 2.86 -13.91 4.38
CA GLU A 24 2.05 -15.00 4.93
C GLU A 24 1.24 -15.75 3.85
N GLY A 25 1.17 -15.21 2.63
CA GLY A 25 0.43 -15.80 1.51
C GLY A 25 -1.08 -15.53 1.53
N GLU A 26 -1.54 -14.65 2.43
CA GLU A 26 -2.95 -14.24 2.53
C GLU A 26 -3.39 -13.36 1.36
N ILE A 27 -2.46 -12.56 0.82
CA ILE A 27 -2.70 -11.72 -0.35
C ILE A 27 -1.61 -11.88 -1.40
N THR A 28 -1.99 -11.66 -2.66
CA THR A 28 -1.05 -11.70 -3.78
C THR A 28 -0.33 -10.36 -3.95
N ARG A 29 0.81 -10.41 -4.63
CA ARG A 29 1.53 -9.20 -5.06
C ARG A 29 0.64 -8.24 -5.84
N GLU A 30 -0.23 -8.76 -6.70
CA GLU A 30 -1.15 -7.95 -7.51
C GLU A 30 -2.15 -7.19 -6.63
N GLN A 31 -2.65 -7.82 -5.56
CA GLN A 31 -3.54 -7.16 -4.60
C GLN A 31 -2.83 -6.01 -3.86
N VAL A 32 -1.56 -6.20 -3.48
CA VAL A 32 -0.73 -5.14 -2.89
C VAL A 32 -0.55 -3.98 -3.87
N GLU A 33 -0.21 -4.28 -5.13
CA GLU A 33 -0.05 -3.26 -6.17
C GLU A 33 -1.36 -2.50 -6.45
N ASN A 34 -2.50 -3.19 -6.45
CA ASN A 34 -3.82 -2.57 -6.60
C ASN A 34 -4.16 -1.65 -5.42
N LYS A 35 -3.80 -2.02 -4.18
CA LYS A 35 -3.94 -1.13 -3.02
C LYS A 35 -3.07 0.11 -3.15
N ILE A 36 -1.82 -0.04 -3.57
CA ILE A 36 -0.91 1.10 -3.82
C ILE A 36 -1.52 2.05 -4.85
N LYS A 37 -1.94 1.52 -6.00
CA LYS A 37 -2.58 2.33 -7.06
C LYS A 37 -3.85 3.01 -6.57
N PHE A 38 -4.71 2.29 -5.85
CA PHE A 38 -5.93 2.85 -5.27
C PHE A 38 -5.64 4.02 -4.34
N TYR A 39 -4.67 3.87 -3.44
CA TYR A 39 -4.30 4.94 -2.53
C TYR A 39 -3.66 6.12 -3.24
N GLN A 40 -2.80 5.87 -4.23
CA GLN A 40 -2.24 6.94 -5.05
C GLN A 40 -3.32 7.70 -5.82
N GLN A 41 -4.29 7.01 -6.43
CA GLN A 41 -5.38 7.62 -7.20
C GLN A 41 -6.38 8.36 -6.32
N THR A 42 -6.74 7.80 -5.17
CA THR A 42 -7.73 8.41 -4.26
C THR A 42 -7.16 9.64 -3.56
N ASN A 43 -5.83 9.73 -3.42
CA ASN A 43 -5.12 10.82 -2.77
C ASN A 43 -4.38 11.73 -3.77
N LEU A 44 -4.93 11.88 -4.98
CA LEU A 44 -4.46 12.78 -6.04
C LEU A 44 -4.79 14.27 -5.82
N LYS A 45 -5.59 14.59 -4.80
CA LYS A 45 -6.03 15.97 -4.50
C LYS A 45 -5.90 16.29 -3.02
#